data_AF-A0A2W5GQ36-F1
#
_entry.id   AF-A0A2W5GQ36-F1
#
_cell.length_a   1.000
_cell.length_b   1.000
_cell.length_c   1.000
_cell.angle_alpha   90.00
_cell.angle_beta   90.00
_cell.angle_gamma   90.00
#
_symmetry.space_group_name_H-M   'P 1'
#
loop_
_entity.id
_entity.type
_entity.pdbx_description
1 polymer ?
#
loop_
_entity_poly.entity_id
_entity_poly.type
_entity_poly.pdbx_seq_one_letter_code
_entity_poly.pdbx_strand_id
1 'polypeptide(L)'
;MLTYVGKGYTSGFVENYDRVAARLNAGEEDIELVDGPDDICEGLLCESHAHCFNEGVVQRDETARLSVSVLLGETLSAGKRLQATPDFLAKMRLAFAAGDIRQACRGCQWIRLCDRIAASGFSGVKIGERPEPPAGRRPRPTPAHSSRFSRRP
;
A
#
# COMPACT_ATOMS: atom_id res chain seq x y z
N MET A 1 -0.60 0.86 5.63
CA MET A 1 0.19 0.79 4.38
C MET A 1 -0.67 0.57 3.14
N LEU A 2 -1.29 -0.59 2.94
CA LEU A 2 -2.01 -0.95 1.69
C LEU A 2 -3.08 0.06 1.23
N THR A 3 -3.70 0.77 2.19
CA THR A 3 -4.79 1.73 1.98
C THR A 3 -4.38 3.17 2.33
N TYR A 4 -3.09 3.49 2.33
CA TYR A 4 -2.63 4.85 2.65
C TYR A 4 -2.96 5.81 1.50
N VAL A 5 -3.70 6.88 1.79
CA VAL A 5 -4.20 7.86 0.80
C VAL A 5 -3.84 9.31 1.20
N GLY A 6 -2.79 9.51 2.01
CA GLY A 6 -2.44 10.85 2.51
C GLY A 6 -3.32 11.35 3.66
N LYS A 7 -3.83 10.44 4.49
CA LYS A 7 -4.62 10.76 5.70
C LYS A 7 -3.97 10.15 6.93
N GLY A 8 -4.03 10.86 8.04
CA GLY A 8 -3.41 10.45 9.29
C GLY A 8 -3.82 11.34 10.46
N TYR A 9 -3.10 11.20 11.57
CA TYR A 9 -3.44 11.83 12.85
C TYR A 9 -3.11 13.33 12.89
N THR A 10 -1.96 13.71 12.34
CA THR A 10 -1.45 15.08 12.29
C THR A 10 -0.85 15.35 10.90
N SER A 11 -0.62 16.63 10.56
CA SER A 11 0.08 16.98 9.32
C SER A 11 1.49 16.39 9.28
N GLY A 12 2.23 16.48 10.40
CA GLY A 12 3.58 15.91 10.52
C GLY A 12 3.61 14.40 10.27
N PHE A 13 2.63 13.65 10.79
CA PHE A 13 2.50 12.22 10.47
C PHE A 13 2.26 11.97 8.98
N VAL A 14 1.38 12.77 8.34
CA VAL A 14 1.08 12.62 6.90
C VAL A 14 2.29 12.97 6.04
N GLU A 15 3.01 14.04 6.35
CA GLU A 15 4.24 14.44 5.65
C GLU A 15 5.34 13.37 5.80
N ASN A 16 5.48 12.81 7.00
CA ASN A 16 6.40 11.71 7.25
C ASN A 16 6.03 10.45 6.45
N TYR A 17 4.75 10.05 6.49
CA TYR A 17 4.31 8.86 5.78
C TYR A 17 4.33 9.05 4.25
N ASP A 18 4.11 10.27 3.76
CA ASP A 18 4.31 10.60 2.34
C ASP A 18 5.76 10.41 1.91
N ARG A 19 6.74 10.80 2.74
CA ARG A 19 8.17 10.56 2.47
C ARG A 19 8.50 9.07 2.44
N VAL A 20 7.99 8.29 3.39
CA VAL A 20 8.16 6.83 3.41
C VAL A 20 7.52 6.18 2.18
N ALA A 21 6.32 6.62 1.79
CA ALA A 21 5.64 6.11 0.59
C ALA A 21 6.44 6.41 -0.68
N ALA A 22 7.04 7.60 -0.79
CA ALA A 22 7.90 7.95 -1.93
C ALA A 22 9.14 7.05 -2.03
N ARG A 23 9.86 6.81 -0.92
CA ARG A 23 11.01 5.89 -0.87
C ARG A 23 10.64 4.47 -1.31
N LEU A 24 9.53 3.94 -0.78
CA LEU A 24 9.04 2.61 -1.16
C LEU A 24 8.70 2.52 -2.66
N ASN A 25 8.10 3.57 -3.23
CA ASN A 25 7.74 3.60 -4.65
C ASN A 25 8.95 3.75 -5.57
N ALA A 26 10.01 4.41 -5.11
CA ALA A 26 11.26 4.50 -5.84
C ALA A 26 12.01 3.15 -5.90
N GLY A 27 11.60 2.17 -5.07
CA GLY A 27 12.26 0.87 -4.97
C GLY A 27 13.66 0.98 -4.34
N GLU A 28 13.89 2.04 -3.57
CA GLU A 28 15.19 2.32 -2.94
C GLU A 28 15.50 1.33 -1.81
N GLU A 29 14.46 0.77 -1.17
CA GLU A 29 14.61 -0.03 0.05
C GLU A 29 13.56 -1.15 0.19
N ASP A 30 13.95 -2.19 0.94
CA ASP A 30 13.04 -3.23 1.41
C ASP A 30 12.29 -2.78 2.67
N ILE A 31 11.10 -3.35 2.92
CA ILE A 31 10.40 -3.19 4.19
C ILE A 31 11.05 -4.12 5.22
N GLU A 32 11.68 -3.55 6.24
CA GLU A 32 12.16 -4.31 7.40
C GLU A 32 11.08 -4.36 8.48
N LEU A 33 10.81 -5.56 9.00
CA LEU A 33 9.99 -5.74 10.18
C LEU A 33 10.84 -5.42 11.41
N VAL A 34 10.39 -4.46 12.22
CA VAL A 34 11.06 -4.05 13.45
C VAL A 34 10.13 -4.23 14.65
N ASP A 35 10.72 -4.42 15.83
CA ASP A 35 9.97 -4.34 17.08
C ASP A 35 9.89 -2.89 17.54
N GLY A 36 8.68 -2.44 17.90
CA GLY A 36 8.44 -1.08 18.36
C GLY A 36 8.26 -0.07 17.22
N PRO A 37 8.53 1.23 17.47
CA PRO A 37 8.29 2.28 16.48
C PRO A 37 9.10 2.09 15.20
N ASP A 38 8.44 2.33 14.06
CA ASP A 38 9.03 2.31 12.73
C ASP A 38 9.18 3.73 12.14
N ASP A 39 9.73 3.80 10.92
CA ASP A 39 9.87 5.04 10.14
C ASP A 39 8.56 5.82 9.95
N ILE A 40 7.39 5.17 10.05
CA ILE A 40 6.07 5.84 9.90
C ILE A 40 5.69 6.51 11.22
N CYS A 41 5.87 5.79 12.33
CA CYS A 41 5.59 6.28 13.69
C CYS A 41 6.63 7.31 14.18
N GLU A 42 7.85 7.33 13.63
CA GLU A 42 8.93 8.23 14.09
C GLU A 42 8.49 9.70 14.13
N GLY A 43 7.73 10.15 13.13
CA GLY A 43 7.17 11.51 13.09
C GLY A 43 6.22 11.87 14.23
N LEU A 44 5.77 10.90 15.04
CA LEU A 44 4.91 11.09 16.22
C LEU A 44 5.66 10.93 17.55
N LEU A 45 6.92 10.45 17.55
CA LEU A 45 7.62 10.10 18.80
C LEU A 45 7.96 11.34 19.66
N CYS A 46 8.03 12.52 19.05
CA CYS A 46 8.23 13.78 19.76
C CYS A 46 6.91 14.41 20.28
N GLU A 47 5.75 13.83 19.95
CA GLU A 47 4.46 14.33 20.40
C GLU A 47 4.04 13.66 21.73
N SER A 48 3.36 14.41 22.61
CA SER A 48 2.91 13.92 23.93
C SER A 48 1.93 12.75 23.89
N HIS A 49 1.48 12.37 22.69
CA HIS A 49 0.49 11.33 22.42
C HIS A 49 1.05 10.24 21.50
N ALA A 50 2.33 9.87 21.63
CA ALA A 50 2.94 8.77 20.89
C ALA A 50 2.21 7.43 21.15
N HIS A 51 1.15 7.18 20.39
CA HIS A 51 0.26 6.04 20.58
C HIS A 51 0.89 4.70 20.19
N CYS A 52 2.04 4.70 19.51
CA CYS A 52 2.70 3.50 19.03
C CYS A 52 3.17 2.59 20.20
N PHE A 53 3.21 3.09 21.44
CA PHE A 53 3.48 2.30 22.65
C PHE A 53 2.24 1.79 23.38
N ASN A 54 1.04 2.19 22.95
CA ASN A 54 -0.19 1.76 23.62
C ASN A 54 -0.37 0.25 23.45
N GLU A 55 -0.75 -0.47 24.52
CA GLU A 55 -0.95 -1.93 24.48
C GLU A 55 -1.91 -2.38 23.36
N GLY A 56 -2.95 -1.58 23.10
CA GLY A 56 -3.90 -1.85 22.02
C GLY A 56 -3.30 -1.73 20.60
N VAL A 57 -2.21 -0.97 20.42
CA VAL A 57 -1.47 -0.91 19.16
C VAL A 57 -0.58 -2.15 19.02
N VAL A 58 0.19 -2.48 20.07
CA VAL A 58 1.04 -3.68 20.08
C VAL A 58 0.25 -4.96 19.79
N GLN A 59 -0.93 -5.13 20.39
CA GLN A 59 -1.80 -6.28 20.12
C GLN A 59 -2.32 -6.31 18.68
N ARG A 60 -2.60 -5.15 18.09
CA ARG A 60 -3.05 -5.05 16.69
C ARG A 60 -1.91 -5.37 15.73
N ASP A 61 -0.70 -4.90 16.01
CA ASP A 61 0.48 -5.18 15.19
C ASP A 61 0.79 -6.68 15.22
N GLU A 62 0.73 -7.31 16.39
CA GLU A 62 0.88 -8.77 16.51
C GLU A 62 -0.21 -9.53 15.74
N THR A 63 -1.47 -9.09 15.86
CA THR A 63 -2.58 -9.69 15.09
C THR A 63 -2.39 -9.55 13.58
N ALA A 64 -1.87 -8.40 13.13
CA ALA A 64 -1.58 -8.16 11.73
C ALA A 64 -0.42 -9.05 11.24
N ARG A 65 0.67 -9.13 12.02
CA ARG A 65 1.82 -9.98 11.75
C ARG A 65 1.41 -11.44 11.58
N LEU A 66 0.63 -11.99 12.51
CA LEU A 66 0.13 -13.36 12.45
C LEU A 66 -0.75 -13.61 11.21
N SER A 67 -1.64 -12.67 10.88
CA SER A 67 -2.51 -12.80 9.70
C SER A 67 -1.70 -12.82 8.40
N VAL A 68 -0.70 -11.94 8.28
CA VAL A 68 0.18 -11.89 7.10
C VAL A 68 1.09 -13.12 7.05
N SER A 69 1.58 -13.61 8.20
CA SER A 69 2.34 -14.85 8.27
C SER A 69 1.57 -16.04 7.72
N VAL A 70 0.31 -16.20 8.11
CA VAL A 70 -0.57 -17.26 7.58
C VAL A 70 -0.76 -17.10 6.07
N LEU A 71 -1.01 -15.88 5.58
CA LEU A 71 -1.19 -15.61 4.14
C LEU A 71 0.08 -15.91 3.31
N LEU A 72 1.26 -15.71 3.89
CA LEU A 72 2.55 -15.97 3.24
C LEU A 72 3.01 -17.42 3.41
N GLY A 73 2.45 -18.18 4.36
CA GLY A 73 2.96 -19.50 4.72
C GLY A 73 4.33 -19.44 5.39
N GLU A 74 4.67 -18.30 6.01
CA GLU A 74 5.97 -18.05 6.62
C GLU A 74 5.80 -17.33 7.97
N THR A 75 6.56 -17.74 8.99
CA THR A 75 6.65 -17.00 10.25
C THR A 75 7.43 -15.71 10.03
N LEU A 76 6.78 -14.56 10.25
CA LEU A 76 7.40 -13.24 10.16
C LEU A 76 7.90 -12.84 11.54
N SER A 77 9.14 -12.40 11.67
CA SER A 77 9.72 -11.89 12.91
C SER A 77 10.50 -10.60 12.63
N ALA A 78 10.87 -9.88 13.68
CA ALA A 78 11.78 -8.74 13.55
C ALA A 78 13.07 -9.13 12.79
N GLY A 79 13.59 -8.19 12.00
CA GLY A 79 14.71 -8.37 11.06
C GLY A 79 14.33 -8.98 9.71
N LYS A 80 13.09 -9.48 9.53
CA LYS A 80 12.62 -9.96 8.22
C LYS A 80 12.50 -8.78 7.25
N ARG A 81 13.01 -8.96 6.03
CA ARG A 81 12.87 -8.01 4.93
C ARG A 81 11.88 -8.49 3.88
N LEU A 82 11.04 -7.59 3.40
CA LEU A 82 10.00 -7.83 2.40
C LEU A 82 10.12 -6.77 1.29
N GLN A 83 10.13 -7.21 0.04
CA GLN A 83 10.09 -6.29 -1.09
C GLN A 83 8.66 -5.88 -1.39
N ALA A 84 8.43 -4.56 -1.49
CA ALA A 84 7.14 -3.99 -1.90
C ALA A 84 6.91 -4.07 -3.42
N THR A 85 7.17 -5.23 -4.02
CA THR A 85 7.00 -5.43 -5.46
C THR A 85 5.53 -5.25 -5.86
N PRO A 86 5.23 -4.90 -7.13
CA PRO A 86 3.86 -4.81 -7.60
C PRO A 86 3.03 -6.08 -7.33
N ASP A 87 3.63 -7.26 -7.53
CA ASP A 87 2.97 -8.54 -7.29
C ASP A 87 2.72 -8.80 -5.81
N PHE A 88 3.68 -8.46 -4.95
CA PHE A 88 3.51 -8.55 -3.50
C PHE A 88 2.37 -7.65 -3.02
N LEU A 89 2.37 -6.38 -3.44
CA LEU A 89 1.31 -5.42 -3.07
C LEU A 89 -0.05 -5.86 -3.62
N ALA A 90 -0.12 -6.39 -4.84
CA ALA A 90 -1.34 -6.94 -5.41
C ALA A 90 -1.88 -8.13 -4.58
N LYS A 91 -1.01 -9.09 -4.22
CA LYS A 91 -1.37 -10.23 -3.35
C LYS A 91 -1.93 -9.75 -2.00
N MET A 92 -1.24 -8.83 -1.34
CA MET A 92 -1.67 -8.28 -0.04
C MET A 92 -3.01 -7.54 -0.15
N ARG A 93 -3.22 -6.76 -1.21
CA ARG A 93 -4.47 -6.03 -1.47
C ARG A 93 -5.65 -6.95 -1.72
N LEU A 94 -5.45 -8.02 -2.50
CA LEU A 94 -6.49 -9.04 -2.72
C LEU A 94 -6.93 -9.67 -1.40
N ALA A 95 -5.97 -10.12 -0.58
CA ALA A 95 -6.25 -10.69 0.73
C ALA A 95 -6.92 -9.68 1.68
N PHE A 96 -6.50 -8.41 1.65
CA PHE A 96 -7.13 -7.36 2.45
C PHE A 96 -8.58 -7.10 2.03
N ALA A 97 -8.86 -7.04 0.73
CA ALA A 97 -10.20 -6.83 0.20
C ALA A 97 -11.13 -8.03 0.48
N ALA A 98 -10.60 -9.25 0.43
CA ALA A 98 -11.33 -10.48 0.79
C ALA A 98 -11.61 -10.59 2.29
N GLY A 99 -10.84 -9.90 3.14
CA GLY A 99 -11.00 -9.93 4.59
C GLY A 99 -9.98 -10.81 5.32
N ASP A 100 -9.15 -11.57 4.58
CA ASP A 100 -8.25 -12.61 5.11
C ASP A 100 -7.25 -12.07 6.13
N ILE A 101 -6.78 -10.85 5.94
CA ILE A 101 -5.80 -10.18 6.82
C ILE A 101 -6.38 -9.00 7.59
N ARG A 102 -7.70 -8.99 7.86
CA ARG A 102 -8.40 -7.85 8.50
C ARG A 102 -8.72 -8.05 9.97
N GLN A 103 -8.20 -9.09 10.61
CA GLN A 103 -8.42 -9.33 12.04
C GLN A 103 -7.98 -8.13 12.91
N ALA A 104 -6.81 -7.55 12.63
CA ALA A 104 -6.29 -6.37 13.32
C ALA A 104 -7.11 -5.08 13.10
N CYS A 105 -7.98 -5.05 12.07
CA CYS A 105 -8.81 -3.88 11.78
C CYS A 105 -10.00 -3.72 12.73
N ARG A 106 -10.35 -4.75 13.52
CA ARG A 106 -11.49 -4.71 14.44
C ARG A 106 -11.28 -3.58 15.48
N GLY A 107 -12.27 -2.68 15.58
CA GLY A 107 -12.20 -1.52 16.46
C GLY A 107 -11.23 -0.41 16.01
N CYS A 108 -10.67 -0.48 14.80
CA CYS A 108 -9.86 0.60 14.23
C CYS A 108 -10.76 1.76 13.77
N GLN A 109 -10.44 2.98 14.19
CA GLN A 109 -11.18 4.19 13.81
C GLN A 109 -11.21 4.42 12.28
N TRP A 110 -10.21 3.91 11.57
CA TRP A 110 -10.07 4.07 10.12
C TRP A 110 -10.77 2.99 9.30
N ILE A 111 -11.42 1.99 9.92
CA ILE A 111 -11.94 0.81 9.20
C ILE A 111 -12.86 1.19 8.03
N ARG A 112 -13.77 2.16 8.23
CA ARG A 112 -14.70 2.63 7.18
C ARG A 112 -13.98 3.33 6.02
N LEU A 113 -12.88 4.02 6.28
CA LEU A 113 -12.05 4.60 5.23
C LEU A 113 -11.38 3.49 4.43
N CYS A 114 -10.77 2.52 5.11
CA CYS A 114 -10.11 1.38 4.47
C CYS A 114 -11.10 0.52 3.66
N ASP A 115 -12.33 0.35 4.12
CA ASP A 115 -13.40 -0.35 3.38
C ASP A 115 -13.69 0.32 2.04
N ARG A 116 -13.84 1.66 2.03
CA ARG A 116 -14.11 2.40 0.78
C ARG A 116 -12.95 2.30 -0.19
N ILE A 117 -11.71 2.35 0.30
CA ILE A 117 -10.51 2.23 -0.53
C ILE A 117 -10.39 0.82 -1.11
N ALA A 118 -10.65 -0.22 -0.31
CA ALA A 118 -10.66 -1.59 -0.81
C ALA A 118 -11.76 -1.80 -1.88
N ALA A 119 -12.97 -1.26 -1.63
CA ALA A 119 -14.09 -1.32 -2.58
C ALA A 119 -13.83 -0.53 -3.88
N SER A 120 -12.97 0.50 -3.87
CA SER A 120 -12.57 1.24 -5.07
C SER A 120 -11.43 0.58 -5.85
N GLY A 121 -10.98 -0.62 -5.44
CA GLY A 121 -9.82 -1.27 -6.05
C GLY A 121 -8.51 -0.59 -5.69
N PHE A 122 -8.44 0.05 -4.51
CA PHE A 122 -7.27 0.77 -4.00
C PHE A 122 -6.89 2.00 -4.85
N SER A 123 -7.85 2.66 -5.48
CA SER A 123 -7.61 3.93 -6.19
C SER A 123 -7.14 5.04 -5.25
N GLY A 124 -6.14 5.81 -5.67
CA GLY A 124 -5.58 6.97 -4.95
C GLY A 124 -4.63 6.60 -3.80
N VAL A 125 -4.22 5.34 -3.70
CA VAL A 125 -3.25 4.90 -2.69
C VAL A 125 -1.85 5.40 -3.03
N LYS A 126 -1.14 5.93 -2.05
CA LYS A 126 0.18 6.53 -2.29
C LYS A 126 1.33 5.54 -2.40
N ILE A 127 1.11 4.23 -2.19
CA ILE A 127 2.16 3.20 -2.23
C ILE A 127 1.81 2.19 -3.31
N GLY A 128 2.68 1.97 -4.29
CA GLY A 128 2.47 1.03 -5.39
C GLY A 128 1.17 1.24 -6.16
N GLU A 129 0.66 2.47 -6.22
CA GLU A 129 -0.25 2.88 -7.28
C GLU A 129 0.57 2.94 -8.57
N ARG A 130 0.05 2.34 -9.65
CA ARG A 130 0.66 2.59 -10.95
C ARG A 130 0.50 4.09 -11.21
N PRO A 131 1.57 4.85 -11.50
CA PRO A 131 1.40 6.23 -11.90
C PRO A 131 0.40 6.26 -13.06
N GLU A 132 -0.66 7.05 -12.92
CA GLU A 132 -1.53 7.33 -14.06
C GLU A 132 -0.63 7.83 -15.18
N PRO A 133 -0.72 7.26 -16.40
CA PRO A 133 -0.06 7.87 -17.54
C PRO A 133 -0.57 9.32 -17.63
N PRO A 134 0.32 10.31 -17.82
CA PRO A 134 -0.09 11.71 -17.81
C PRO A 134 -1.28 11.90 -18.76
N ALA A 135 -2.32 12.57 -18.25
CA ALA A 135 -3.55 12.84 -19.00
C ALA A 135 -3.21 13.60 -20.29
N GLY A 136 -3.03 12.90 -21.40
CA GLY A 136 -2.65 13.54 -22.65
C GLY A 136 -1.88 12.69 -23.66
N ARG A 137 -2.41 11.54 -24.07
CA ARG A 137 -2.31 11.08 -25.47
C ARG A 137 -3.25 9.89 -25.69
N ARG A 138 -4.42 10.16 -26.30
CA ARG A 138 -5.14 9.11 -27.02
C ARG A 138 -4.18 8.57 -28.09
N PRO A 139 -3.93 7.25 -28.17
CA PRO A 139 -3.21 6.71 -29.31
C PRO A 139 -3.98 7.07 -30.58
N ARG A 140 -3.28 7.74 -31.50
CA ARG A 140 -3.82 8.10 -32.81
C ARG A 140 -4.18 6.78 -33.51
N PRO A 141 -5.40 6.58 -34.02
CA PRO A 141 -5.70 5.38 -34.78
C PRO A 141 -4.72 5.29 -35.96
N THR A 142 -4.04 4.16 -36.05
CA THR A 142 -3.19 3.81 -37.19
C THR A 142 -4.07 3.86 -38.45
N PRO A 143 -3.68 4.55 -39.53
CA PRO A 143 -4.43 4.49 -40.77
C PRO A 143 -4.35 3.05 -41.28
N ALA A 144 -5.51 2.44 -41.57
CA ALA A 144 -5.55 1.18 -42.27
C ALA A 144 -4.85 1.35 -43.63
N HIS A 145 -3.79 0.58 -43.87
CA HIS A 145 -3.17 0.49 -45.18
C HIS A 145 -4.18 -0.15 -46.14
N SER A 146 -4.78 0.68 -46.99
CA SER A 146 -5.57 0.22 -48.13
C SER A 146 -4.64 -0.50 -49.11
N SER A 147 -4.57 -1.82 -49.00
CA SER A 147 -3.90 -2.66 -49.99
C SER A 147 -4.66 -2.55 -51.32
N ARG A 148 -4.16 -1.71 -52.24
CA ARG A 148 -4.59 -1.70 -53.63
C ARG A 148 -3.90 -2.85 -54.35
N PHE A 149 -4.53 -4.03 -54.36
CA PHE A 149 -4.18 -5.07 -55.31
C PHE A 149 -4.66 -4.67 -56.70
N SER A 150 -3.68 -4.52 -57.59
CA SER A 150 -3.84 -4.39 -59.05
C SER A 150 -4.73 -5.47 -59.63
N ARG A 151 -5.67 -5.06 -60.51
CA ARG A 151 -6.11 -5.88 -61.63
C ARG A 151 -6.26 -5.01 -62.87
N ARG A 152 -5.30 -5.15 -63.79
CA ARG A 152 -5.51 -4.98 -65.23
C ARG A 152 -5.48 -6.37 -65.86
N PRO A 153 -6.27 -6.58 -66.91
CA PRO A 153 -5.70 -6.99 -68.19
C PRO A 153 -5.73 -5.82 -69.17
#